data_AF-A0ABD2IMW1-F1
#
_entry.id   AF-A0ABD2IMW1-F1
#
_cell.length_a   1.000
_cell.length_b   1.000
_cell.length_c   1.000
_cell.angle_alpha   90.00
_cell.angle_beta   90.00
_cell.angle_gamma   90.00
#
_symmetry.space_group_name_H-M   'P 1'
#
loop_
_entity.id
_entity.type
_entity.pdbx_description
1 polymer ?
#
loop_
_entity_poly.entity_id
_entity_poly.type
_entity_poly.pdbx_seq_one_letter_code
_entity_poly.pdbx_strand_id
1 'polypeptide(L)'
;MPAQQDPAIDQLVRLLGEQQQIARQQADQIAQLLANNAVAVAPAAVQPQLVHDTIPSLPDINPFECCDDKSKVTEWLERFQFALDCTAPNAKDLTKVKCLMNKLSEGAFSEYSRSVLPSVVTDFGFDDTIKKLQKLFSRPQSIFVDRYECLKAERGHGEDFRQFVNRHRKLLQEFKFDILNKEQFNCLMLLTALKSHCDSALRQRILAKLTADGDNVKYDNIVEDLQVYLSTIAEAKVIEHNRHEERLRSEKVA
;
A
#
# COMPACT_ATOMS: atom_id res chain seq x y z
N MET A 1 27.37 -93.36 -43.13
CA MET A 1 25.93 -93.09 -43.23
C MET A 1 25.66 -91.81 -42.46
N PRO A 2 25.09 -90.75 -43.06
CA PRO A 2 24.94 -89.46 -42.40
C PRO A 2 23.76 -89.50 -41.41
N ALA A 3 23.93 -88.81 -40.27
CA ALA A 3 22.96 -88.74 -39.20
C ALA A 3 21.74 -87.92 -39.65
N GLN A 4 20.54 -88.51 -39.53
CA GLN A 4 19.27 -87.81 -39.69
C GLN A 4 19.14 -86.75 -38.60
N GLN A 5 19.27 -85.47 -38.97
CA GLN A 5 18.87 -84.34 -38.13
C GLN A 5 17.35 -84.26 -38.11
N ASP A 6 16.78 -84.18 -36.90
CA ASP A 6 15.35 -84.15 -36.66
C ASP A 6 14.70 -82.91 -37.31
N PRO A 7 13.69 -83.06 -38.19
CA PRO A 7 13.07 -81.94 -38.91
C PRO A 7 12.39 -80.93 -37.98
N ALA A 8 12.08 -81.33 -36.73
CA ALA A 8 11.54 -80.46 -35.69
C ALA A 8 12.57 -79.46 -35.15
N ILE A 9 13.86 -79.82 -35.08
CA ILE A 9 14.92 -78.93 -34.59
C ILE A 9 15.22 -77.85 -35.64
N ASP A 10 15.26 -78.21 -36.92
CA ASP A 10 15.42 -77.24 -38.01
C ASP A 10 14.25 -76.24 -38.06
N GLN A 11 13.02 -76.70 -37.80
CA GLN A 11 11.87 -75.82 -37.71
C GLN A 11 11.98 -74.84 -36.53
N LEU A 12 12.46 -75.30 -35.38
CA LEU A 12 12.63 -74.48 -34.19
C LEU A 12 13.75 -73.43 -34.35
N VAL A 13 14.85 -73.81 -35.01
CA VAL A 13 15.95 -72.89 -35.34
C VAL A 13 15.51 -71.84 -36.35
N ARG A 14 14.68 -72.20 -37.34
CA ARG A 14 14.09 -71.23 -38.28
C ARG A 14 13.15 -70.25 -37.60
N LEU A 15 12.25 -70.74 -36.75
CA LEU A 15 11.33 -69.89 -35.96
C LEU A 15 12.08 -68.93 -35.03
N LEU A 16 13.16 -69.41 -34.39
CA LEU A 16 13.98 -68.57 -33.52
C LEU A 16 14.74 -67.51 -34.33
N GLY A 17 15.23 -67.87 -35.53
CA GLY A 17 15.85 -66.92 -36.46
C GLY A 17 14.88 -65.84 -36.94
N GLU A 18 13.64 -66.22 -37.28
CA GLU A 18 12.58 -65.28 -37.67
C GLU A 18 12.23 -64.32 -36.53
N GLN A 19 12.09 -64.83 -35.29
CA GLN A 19 11.82 -63.98 -34.13
C GLN A 19 12.94 -62.96 -33.89
N GLN A 20 14.20 -63.38 -34.05
CA GLN A 20 15.35 -62.50 -33.85
C GLN A 20 15.45 -61.43 -34.95
N GLN A 21 15.04 -61.73 -36.19
CA GLN A 21 14.97 -60.74 -37.27
C GLN A 21 13.88 -59.71 -37.02
N ILE A 22 12.69 -60.13 -36.56
CA ILE A 22 11.59 -59.21 -36.22
C ILE A 22 12.01 -58.26 -35.08
N ALA A 23 12.68 -58.78 -34.06
CA ALA A 23 13.17 -57.96 -32.94
C ALA A 23 14.19 -56.89 -33.40
N ARG A 24 15.07 -57.22 -34.35
CA ARG A 24 16.02 -56.27 -34.93
C ARG A 24 15.31 -55.19 -35.75
N GLN A 25 14.34 -55.56 -36.58
CA GLN A 25 13.55 -54.60 -37.35
C GLN A 25 12.78 -53.61 -36.46
N GLN A 26 12.23 -54.09 -35.34
CA GLN A 26 11.56 -53.21 -34.37
C GLN A 26 12.55 -52.25 -33.69
N ALA A 27 13.75 -52.72 -33.33
CA ALA A 27 14.78 -51.87 -32.75
C ALA A 27 15.25 -50.77 -33.74
N ASP A 28 15.42 -51.12 -35.01
CA ASP A 28 15.81 -50.16 -36.06
C ASP A 28 14.69 -49.14 -36.36
N GLN A 29 13.42 -49.57 -36.33
CA GLN A 29 12.28 -48.65 -36.45
C GLN A 29 12.21 -47.66 -35.27
N ILE A 30 12.43 -48.14 -34.03
CA ILE A 30 12.48 -47.26 -32.85
C ILE A 30 13.65 -46.29 -32.95
N ALA A 31 14.82 -46.75 -33.39
CA ALA A 31 16.00 -45.89 -33.60
C ALA A 31 15.74 -44.82 -34.67
N GLN A 32 15.05 -45.14 -35.77
CA GLN A 32 14.67 -44.17 -36.80
C GLN A 32 13.62 -43.17 -36.30
N LEU A 33 12.63 -43.60 -35.51
CA LEU A 33 11.64 -42.68 -34.91
C LEU A 33 12.31 -41.71 -33.91
N LEU A 34 13.27 -42.20 -33.11
CA LEU A 34 14.06 -41.35 -32.21
C LEU A 34 14.97 -40.40 -33.00
N ALA A 35 15.61 -40.84 -34.09
CA ALA A 35 16.45 -40.00 -34.93
C ALA A 35 15.64 -38.92 -35.67
N ASN A 36 14.44 -39.24 -36.17
CA ASN A 36 13.58 -38.27 -36.84
C ASN A 36 12.98 -37.23 -35.86
N ASN A 37 12.70 -37.62 -34.61
CA ASN A 37 12.29 -36.65 -33.58
C ASN A 37 13.47 -35.80 -33.04
N ALA A 38 14.71 -36.27 -33.16
CA ALA A 38 15.90 -35.53 -32.73
C ALA A 38 16.24 -34.35 -33.66
N VAL A 39 15.71 -34.29 -34.89
CA VAL A 39 15.93 -33.17 -35.81
C VAL A 39 15.02 -31.96 -35.52
N ALA A 40 14.03 -32.10 -34.61
CA ALA A 40 13.20 -30.99 -34.14
C ALA A 40 13.64 -30.39 -32.79
N VAL A 41 14.79 -30.79 -32.24
CA VAL A 41 15.40 -30.13 -31.07
C VAL A 41 16.87 -29.88 -31.36
N ALA A 42 17.15 -28.83 -32.13
CA ALA A 42 18.44 -28.18 -32.05
C ALA A 42 18.67 -27.79 -30.57
N PRO A 43 19.89 -27.97 -30.02
CA PRO A 43 20.20 -27.44 -28.69
C PRO A 43 20.22 -25.92 -28.82
N ALA A 44 19.12 -25.27 -28.46
CA ALA A 44 19.18 -23.88 -28.05
C ALA A 44 20.24 -23.84 -26.96
N ALA A 45 21.33 -23.11 -27.22
CA ALA A 45 22.35 -22.85 -26.22
C ALA A 45 21.64 -22.51 -24.91
N VAL A 46 21.85 -23.33 -23.88
CA VAL A 46 21.52 -22.98 -22.51
C VAL A 46 22.49 -21.86 -22.14
N GLN A 47 22.17 -20.64 -22.60
CA GLN A 47 22.44 -19.47 -21.80
C GLN A 47 21.82 -19.77 -20.43
N PRO A 48 22.49 -19.46 -19.31
CA PRO A 48 21.79 -19.45 -18.05
C PRO A 48 20.65 -18.45 -18.24
N GLN A 49 19.44 -18.97 -18.49
CA GLN A 49 18.22 -18.22 -18.32
C GLN A 49 18.27 -17.89 -16.84
N LEU A 50 18.79 -16.71 -16.53
CA LEU A 50 18.40 -15.96 -15.36
C LEU A 50 16.89 -16.11 -15.37
N VAL A 51 16.36 -16.98 -14.52
CA VAL A 51 14.97 -16.93 -14.12
C VAL A 51 14.84 -15.53 -13.57
N HIS A 52 14.50 -14.60 -14.46
CA HIS A 52 14.16 -13.26 -14.09
C HIS A 52 12.90 -13.52 -13.29
N ASP A 53 13.04 -13.55 -11.96
CA ASP A 53 11.95 -13.60 -11.01
C ASP A 53 11.05 -12.44 -11.41
N THR A 54 10.10 -12.69 -12.30
CA THR A 54 9.26 -11.69 -12.93
C THR A 54 7.89 -11.99 -12.41
N ILE A 55 7.34 -11.05 -11.64
CA ILE A 55 5.96 -11.16 -11.17
C ILE A 55 5.07 -11.24 -12.43
N PRO A 56 4.23 -12.28 -12.57
CA PRO A 56 3.24 -12.36 -13.64
C PRO A 56 2.40 -11.07 -13.67
N SER A 57 1.82 -10.73 -14.83
CA SER A 57 1.02 -9.51 -14.96
C SER A 57 -0.03 -9.43 -13.85
N LEU A 58 0.14 -8.46 -12.94
CA LEU A 58 -0.84 -8.21 -11.89
C LEU A 58 -2.20 -7.87 -12.52
N PRO A 59 -3.31 -8.15 -11.81
CA PRO A 59 -4.62 -7.63 -12.16
C PRO A 59 -4.56 -6.13 -12.45
N ASP A 60 -5.54 -5.62 -13.21
CA ASP A 60 -5.58 -4.20 -13.59
C ASP A 60 -5.78 -3.31 -12.36
N ILE A 61 -4.65 -2.93 -11.77
CA ILE A 61 -4.52 -1.93 -10.73
C ILE A 61 -4.06 -0.67 -11.45
N ASN A 62 -4.95 0.32 -11.47
CA ASN A 62 -4.64 1.64 -11.99
C ASN A 62 -3.35 2.17 -11.34
N PRO A 63 -2.48 2.82 -12.12
CA PRO A 63 -1.28 3.44 -11.58
C PRO A 63 -1.62 4.37 -10.41
N PHE A 64 -0.77 4.39 -9.39
CA PHE A 64 -0.95 5.36 -8.30
C PHE A 64 -0.69 6.77 -8.83
N GLU A 65 -1.72 7.61 -8.80
CA GLU A 65 -1.60 9.04 -9.07
C GLU A 65 -1.41 9.80 -7.77
N CYS A 66 -0.39 10.67 -7.72
CA CYS A 66 -0.22 11.63 -6.63
C CYS A 66 -1.40 12.63 -6.69
N CYS A 67 -2.45 12.36 -5.93
CA CYS A 67 -3.65 13.17 -5.85
C CYS A 67 -3.73 13.80 -4.46
N ASP A 68 -4.25 15.03 -4.35
CA ASP A 68 -4.31 15.78 -3.07
C ASP A 68 -5.21 15.14 -1.98
N ASP A 69 -5.93 14.06 -2.34
CA ASP A 69 -6.87 13.34 -1.47
C ASP A 69 -6.20 12.27 -0.59
N LYS A 70 -6.25 12.56 0.71
CA LYS A 70 -5.52 11.98 1.86
C LYS A 70 -5.76 10.50 2.17
N SER A 71 -6.53 9.76 1.38
CA SER A 71 -6.94 8.38 1.71
C SER A 71 -6.60 7.35 0.63
N LYS A 72 -6.02 7.77 -0.50
CA LYS A 72 -5.83 6.86 -1.64
C LYS A 72 -4.57 6.01 -1.55
N VAL A 73 -3.48 6.48 -0.93
CA VAL A 73 -2.21 5.73 -0.96
C VAL A 73 -2.26 4.46 -0.12
N THR A 74 -2.79 4.52 1.11
CA THR A 74 -2.85 3.32 1.99
C THR A 74 -3.75 2.25 1.39
N GLU A 75 -4.97 2.61 0.97
CA GLU A 75 -5.90 1.66 0.32
C GLU A 75 -5.34 1.10 -0.99
N TRP A 76 -4.64 1.93 -1.77
CA TRP A 76 -3.98 1.48 -3.00
C TRP A 76 -2.84 0.50 -2.72
N LEU A 77 -2.00 0.77 -1.72
CA LEU A 77 -0.91 -0.11 -1.30
C LEU A 77 -1.43 -1.44 -0.74
N GLU A 78 -2.50 -1.41 0.06
CA GLU A 78 -3.16 -2.63 0.57
C GLU A 78 -3.73 -3.48 -0.58
N ARG A 79 -4.40 -2.85 -1.55
CA ARG A 79 -4.90 -3.53 -2.76
C ARG A 79 -3.75 -4.09 -3.61
N PHE A 80 -2.66 -3.33 -3.77
CA PHE A 80 -1.47 -3.77 -4.49
C PHE A 80 -0.84 -4.98 -3.81
N GLN A 81 -0.64 -4.92 -2.49
CA GLN A 81 -0.08 -6.02 -1.71
C GLN A 81 -0.98 -7.26 -1.79
N PHE A 82 -2.29 -7.11 -1.63
CA PHE A 82 -3.24 -8.22 -1.78
C PHE A 82 -3.14 -8.90 -3.16
N ALA A 83 -3.09 -8.11 -4.25
CA ALA A 83 -2.95 -8.66 -5.59
C ALA A 83 -1.59 -9.34 -5.80
N LEU A 84 -0.54 -8.76 -5.26
CA LEU A 84 0.81 -9.31 -5.31
C LEU A 84 0.90 -10.65 -4.59
N ASP A 85 0.30 -10.74 -3.39
CA ASP A 85 0.27 -11.98 -2.61
C ASP A 85 -0.56 -13.08 -3.31
N CYS A 86 -1.61 -12.70 -4.03
CA CYS A 86 -2.40 -13.63 -4.84
C CYS A 86 -1.64 -14.13 -6.09
N THR A 87 -0.88 -13.26 -6.76
CA THR A 87 -0.21 -13.58 -8.03
C THR A 87 1.19 -14.17 -7.85
N ALA A 88 1.92 -13.73 -6.84
CA ALA A 88 3.32 -14.08 -6.63
C ALA A 88 3.70 -14.10 -5.13
N PRO A 89 3.14 -15.04 -4.34
CA PRO A 89 3.34 -15.08 -2.88
C PRO A 89 4.81 -15.23 -2.48
N ASN A 90 5.60 -15.94 -3.29
CA ASN A 90 7.02 -16.23 -3.04
C ASN A 90 7.97 -15.28 -3.78
N ALA A 91 7.48 -14.14 -4.30
CA ALA A 91 8.34 -13.18 -4.98
C ALA A 91 9.41 -12.60 -4.02
N LYS A 92 10.64 -12.47 -4.51
CA LYS A 92 11.72 -11.80 -3.77
C LYS A 92 11.45 -10.31 -3.62
N ASP A 93 11.90 -9.72 -2.52
CA ASP A 93 11.72 -8.30 -2.21
C ASP A 93 12.10 -7.36 -3.35
N LEU A 94 13.28 -7.56 -3.96
CA LEU A 94 13.74 -6.74 -5.08
C LEU A 94 12.74 -6.75 -6.25
N THR A 95 12.16 -7.91 -6.55
CA THR A 95 11.16 -8.06 -7.61
C THR A 95 9.85 -7.36 -7.22
N LYS A 96 9.42 -7.50 -5.96
CA LYS A 96 8.23 -6.81 -5.43
C LYS A 96 8.38 -5.29 -5.50
N VAL A 97 9.54 -4.75 -5.12
CA VAL A 97 9.86 -3.31 -5.19
C VAL A 97 9.86 -2.82 -6.63
N LYS A 98 10.53 -3.52 -7.57
CA LYS A 98 10.51 -3.14 -8.99
C LYS A 98 9.10 -3.12 -9.57
N CYS A 99 8.28 -4.12 -9.22
CA CYS A 99 6.88 -4.17 -9.65
C CYS A 99 6.07 -3.00 -9.11
N LEU A 100 6.24 -2.66 -7.83
CA LEU A 100 5.61 -1.52 -7.20
C LEU A 100 6.01 -0.20 -7.87
N MET A 101 7.30 0.00 -8.16
CA MET A 101 7.79 1.21 -8.85
C MET A 101 7.16 1.36 -10.24
N ASN A 102 7.00 0.26 -11.00
CA ASN A 102 6.35 0.27 -12.31
C ASN A 102 4.84 0.55 -12.27
N LYS A 103 4.23 0.46 -11.08
CA LYS A 103 2.80 0.76 -10.86
C LYS A 103 2.58 2.16 -10.31
N LEU A 104 3.64 2.93 -10.01
CA LEU A 104 3.52 4.35 -9.72
C LEU A 104 3.38 5.15 -11.03
N SER A 105 2.65 6.25 -11.01
CA SER A 105 2.71 7.23 -12.10
C SER A 105 4.09 7.87 -12.19
N GLU A 106 4.42 8.48 -13.32
CA GLU A 106 5.70 9.19 -13.51
C GLU A 106 5.94 10.25 -12.41
N GLY A 107 4.91 11.01 -12.06
CA GLY A 107 4.99 12.03 -11.01
C GLY A 107 5.26 11.42 -9.62
N ALA A 108 4.54 10.36 -9.27
CA ALA A 108 4.72 9.68 -7.98
C ALA A 108 6.08 8.99 -7.89
N PHE A 109 6.53 8.34 -8.97
CA PHE A 109 7.86 7.73 -9.02
C PHE A 109 8.97 8.77 -8.86
N SER A 110 8.88 9.90 -9.57
CA SER A 110 9.87 10.99 -9.49
C SER A 110 9.97 11.58 -8.08
N GLU A 111 8.83 11.83 -7.43
CA GLU A 111 8.80 12.34 -6.05
C GLU A 111 9.41 11.32 -5.07
N TYR A 112 9.06 10.04 -5.20
CA TYR A 112 9.64 8.98 -4.38
C TYR A 112 11.15 8.85 -4.59
N SER A 113 11.61 8.80 -5.85
CA SER A 113 13.03 8.69 -6.18
C SER A 113 13.85 9.87 -5.64
N ARG A 114 13.30 11.09 -5.64
CA ARG A 114 13.95 12.25 -5.03
C ARG A 114 13.99 12.15 -3.50
N SER A 115 12.94 11.63 -2.88
CA SER A 115 12.84 11.52 -1.41
C SER A 115 13.85 10.56 -0.78
N VAL A 116 14.39 9.62 -1.55
CA VAL A 116 15.30 8.57 -1.04
C VAL A 116 16.78 8.85 -1.32
N LEU A 117 17.10 9.98 -1.97
CA LEU A 117 18.49 10.36 -2.23
C LEU A 117 19.30 10.47 -0.92
N PRO A 118 20.58 10.04 -0.89
CA PRO A 118 21.41 9.61 -2.04
C PRO A 118 21.25 8.14 -2.45
N SER A 119 20.38 7.37 -1.80
CA SER A 119 20.12 5.97 -2.14
C SER A 119 19.26 5.82 -3.41
N VAL A 120 19.20 4.61 -3.96
CA VAL A 120 18.36 4.25 -5.10
C VAL A 120 17.08 3.57 -4.60
N VAL A 121 15.98 3.69 -5.36
CA VAL A 121 14.67 3.13 -5.02
C VAL A 121 14.65 1.62 -4.72
N THR A 122 15.64 0.87 -5.23
CA THR A 122 15.79 -0.59 -5.03
C THR A 122 16.66 -0.98 -3.83
N ASP A 123 17.24 -0.02 -3.12
CA ASP A 123 18.12 -0.30 -1.96
C ASP A 123 17.34 -0.69 -0.71
N PHE A 124 16.01 -0.53 -0.74
CA PHE A 124 15.11 -0.82 0.37
C PHE A 124 14.35 -2.13 0.12
N GLY A 125 14.06 -2.86 1.20
CA GLY A 125 13.14 -3.99 1.15
C GLY A 125 11.71 -3.56 0.82
N PHE A 126 10.83 -4.54 0.58
CA PHE A 126 9.45 -4.24 0.19
C PHE A 126 8.70 -3.49 1.29
N ASP A 127 8.74 -3.97 2.53
CA ASP A 127 8.04 -3.36 3.66
C ASP A 127 8.55 -1.93 3.96
N ASP A 128 9.85 -1.69 3.83
CA ASP A 128 10.44 -0.37 4.03
C ASP A 128 10.04 0.60 2.92
N THR A 129 9.92 0.11 1.69
CA THR A 129 9.41 0.88 0.54
C THR A 129 7.96 1.28 0.77
N ILE A 130 7.10 0.36 1.23
CA ILE A 130 5.71 0.64 1.60
C ILE A 130 5.64 1.74 2.68
N LYS A 131 6.41 1.61 3.77
CA LYS A 131 6.45 2.62 4.84
C LYS A 131 6.90 4.00 4.35
N LYS A 132 7.89 4.06 3.46
CA LYS A 132 8.37 5.33 2.89
C LYS A 132 7.33 5.96 1.97
N LEU A 133 6.67 5.18 1.11
CA LEU A 133 5.57 5.67 0.28
C LEU A 133 4.40 6.18 1.12
N GLN A 134 4.02 5.45 2.17
CA GLN A 134 3.04 5.90 3.14
C GLN A 134 3.48 7.23 3.77
N LYS A 135 4.72 7.33 4.27
CA LYS A 135 5.21 8.57 4.88
C LYS A 135 5.26 9.76 3.90
N LEU A 136 5.57 9.51 2.63
CA LEU A 136 5.73 10.55 1.62
C LEU A 136 4.38 11.06 1.10
N PHE A 137 3.45 10.16 0.80
CA PHE A 137 2.18 10.49 0.16
C PHE A 137 1.00 10.56 1.13
N SER A 138 1.13 10.04 2.35
CA SER A 138 0.13 10.29 3.39
C SER A 138 0.42 11.62 4.05
N ARG A 139 -0.63 12.37 4.40
CA ARG A 139 -0.43 13.53 5.28
C ARG A 139 -0.10 13.02 6.69
N PRO A 140 0.81 13.67 7.43
CA PRO A 140 0.95 13.42 8.86
C PRO A 140 -0.34 13.89 9.55
N GLN A 141 -1.29 12.97 9.69
CA GLN A 141 -2.52 13.20 10.41
C GLN A 141 -2.31 12.72 11.84
N SER A 142 -2.45 13.65 12.79
CA SER A 142 -2.40 13.31 14.21
C SER A 142 -3.55 12.38 14.55
N ILE A 143 -3.32 11.38 15.39
CA ILE A 143 -4.36 10.47 15.91
C ILE A 143 -5.55 11.23 16.51
N PHE A 144 -5.32 12.44 17.04
CA PHE A 144 -6.38 13.30 17.57
C PHE A 144 -7.29 13.87 16.49
N VAL A 145 -6.80 14.05 15.26
CA VAL A 145 -7.63 14.42 14.11
C VAL A 145 -8.53 13.25 13.73
N ASP A 146 -7.99 12.03 13.63
CA ASP A 146 -8.80 10.83 13.33
C ASP A 146 -9.89 10.61 14.37
N ARG A 147 -9.53 10.77 15.66
CA ARG A 147 -10.48 10.72 16.77
C ARG A 147 -11.56 11.80 16.65
N TYR A 148 -11.19 13.02 16.29
CA TYR A 148 -12.13 14.11 16.09
C TYR A 148 -13.04 13.88 14.87
N GLU A 149 -12.52 13.38 13.75
CA GLU A 149 -13.31 13.00 12.57
C GLU A 149 -14.36 11.94 12.90
N CYS A 150 -13.99 10.95 13.72
CA CYS A 150 -14.93 9.93 14.21
C CYS A 150 -16.02 10.54 15.09
N LEU A 151 -15.67 11.43 16.04
CA LEU A 151 -16.64 12.02 16.98
C LEU A 151 -17.61 12.98 16.32
N LYS A 152 -17.20 13.67 15.26
CA LYS A 152 -18.06 14.58 14.49
C LYS A 152 -18.80 13.87 13.34
N ALA A 153 -18.62 12.56 13.19
CA ALA A 153 -19.16 11.82 12.07
C ALA A 153 -20.69 11.82 12.10
N GLU A 154 -21.29 12.54 11.18
CA GLU A 154 -22.74 12.57 10.98
C GLU A 154 -23.09 11.94 9.63
N ARG A 155 -24.31 11.40 9.53
CA ARG A 155 -24.83 10.90 8.26
C ARG A 155 -25.19 12.10 7.38
N GLY A 156 -24.61 12.15 6.18
CA GLY A 156 -24.88 13.21 5.22
C GLY A 156 -26.32 13.19 4.72
N HIS A 157 -26.83 14.35 4.31
CA HIS A 157 -28.14 14.43 3.68
C HIS A 157 -28.12 13.67 2.34
N GLY A 158 -28.95 12.64 2.21
CA GLY A 158 -29.00 11.76 1.04
C GLY A 158 -27.91 10.67 0.99
N GLU A 159 -27.08 10.53 2.03
CA GLU A 159 -26.11 9.45 2.13
C GLU A 159 -26.83 8.11 2.40
N ASP A 160 -26.51 7.09 1.59
CA ASP A 160 -27.02 5.75 1.81
C ASP A 160 -26.54 5.19 3.16
N PHE A 161 -27.44 4.52 3.88
CA PHE A 161 -27.14 4.06 5.25
C PHE A 161 -26.01 3.03 5.27
N ARG A 162 -25.88 2.16 4.26
CA ARG A 162 -24.78 1.19 4.20
C ARG A 162 -23.45 1.89 3.97
N GLN A 163 -23.42 2.89 3.09
CA GLN A 163 -22.23 3.73 2.89
C GLN A 163 -21.81 4.43 4.18
N PHE A 164 -22.76 5.04 4.89
CA PHE A 164 -22.52 5.67 6.19
C PHE A 164 -21.95 4.69 7.21
N VAL A 165 -22.55 3.50 7.37
CA VAL A 165 -22.09 2.50 8.34
C VAL A 165 -20.68 2.00 7.99
N ASN A 166 -20.36 1.81 6.71
CA ASN A 166 -19.01 1.39 6.29
C ASN A 166 -17.98 2.49 6.60
N ARG A 167 -18.29 3.76 6.32
CA ARG A 167 -17.46 4.90 6.68
C ARG A 167 -17.28 5.01 8.20
N HIS A 168 -18.36 4.83 8.98
CA HIS A 168 -18.33 4.87 10.44
C HIS A 168 -17.49 3.74 11.05
N ARG A 169 -17.53 2.53 10.49
CA ARG A 169 -16.66 1.41 10.92
C ARG A 169 -15.18 1.73 10.74
N LYS A 170 -14.81 2.33 9.61
CA LYS A 170 -13.44 2.77 9.35
C LYS A 170 -12.98 3.79 10.39
N LEU A 171 -13.81 4.82 10.65
CA LEU A 171 -13.53 5.84 11.66
C LEU A 171 -13.35 5.26 13.07
N LEU A 172 -14.18 4.28 13.46
CA LEU A 172 -14.04 3.59 14.74
C LEU A 172 -12.72 2.80 14.85
N GLN A 173 -12.26 2.18 13.77
CA GLN A 173 -10.99 1.46 13.75
C GLN A 173 -9.78 2.41 13.86
N GLU A 174 -9.86 3.57 13.20
CA GLU A 174 -8.87 4.64 13.24
C GLU A 174 -8.87 5.40 14.59
N PHE A 175 -9.98 5.38 15.33
CA PHE A 175 -10.11 6.04 16.63
C PHE A 175 -9.15 5.51 17.71
N LYS A 176 -8.78 4.21 17.63
CA LYS A 176 -7.88 3.52 18.57
C LYS A 176 -8.27 3.76 20.04
N PHE A 177 -9.41 3.20 20.42
CA PHE A 177 -10.04 3.39 21.74
C PHE A 177 -9.19 2.81 22.89
N ASP A 178 -8.48 1.73 22.60
CA ASP A 178 -7.61 0.96 23.49
C ASP A 178 -6.45 1.77 24.07
N ILE A 179 -6.03 2.83 23.39
CA ILE A 179 -4.94 3.72 23.82
C ILE A 179 -5.44 5.15 24.10
N LEU A 180 -6.75 5.33 24.34
CA LEU A 180 -7.32 6.62 24.70
C LEU A 180 -7.40 6.77 26.22
N ASN A 181 -6.75 7.80 26.76
CA ASN A 181 -6.86 8.09 28.19
C ASN A 181 -8.03 9.05 28.50
N LYS A 182 -8.42 9.13 29.78
CA LYS A 182 -9.55 9.94 30.25
C LYS A 182 -9.39 11.42 29.95
N GLU A 183 -8.19 11.98 30.15
CA GLU A 183 -7.93 13.40 29.93
C GLU A 183 -8.04 13.75 28.44
N GLN A 184 -7.44 12.94 27.57
CA GLN A 184 -7.57 13.05 26.12
C GLN A 184 -9.04 12.99 25.69
N PHE A 185 -9.83 12.06 26.25
CA PHE A 185 -11.26 11.97 25.95
C PHE A 185 -12.02 13.24 26.35
N ASN A 186 -11.80 13.77 27.56
CA ASN A 186 -12.43 15.01 28.01
C ASN A 186 -12.09 16.19 27.07
N CYS A 187 -10.83 16.29 26.64
CA CYS A 187 -10.39 17.31 25.70
C CYS A 187 -11.05 17.18 24.33
N LEU A 188 -11.22 15.94 23.84
CA LEU A 188 -11.93 15.66 22.59
C LEU A 188 -13.42 15.99 22.69
N MET A 189 -14.06 15.75 23.85
CA MET A 189 -15.44 16.14 24.08
C MET A 189 -15.62 17.66 24.02
N LEU A 190 -14.69 18.43 24.61
CA LEU A 190 -14.66 19.88 24.47
C LEU A 190 -14.45 20.32 23.02
N LEU A 191 -13.50 19.70 22.31
CA LEU A 191 -13.23 19.96 20.91
C LEU A 191 -14.49 19.78 20.03
N THR A 192 -15.25 18.70 20.25
CA THR A 192 -16.49 18.40 19.52
C THR A 192 -17.67 19.28 19.94
N ALA A 193 -17.67 19.80 21.17
CA ALA A 193 -18.70 20.75 21.63
C ALA A 193 -18.61 22.12 20.92
N LEU A 194 -17.44 22.51 20.42
CA LEU A 194 -17.20 23.76 19.69
C LEU A 194 -17.68 23.67 18.22
N LYS A 195 -19.00 23.79 18.03
CA LYS A 195 -19.63 23.62 16.71
C LYS A 195 -19.54 24.85 15.80
N SER A 196 -19.39 26.05 16.36
CA SER A 196 -19.41 27.29 15.57
C SER A 196 -18.19 27.41 14.67
N HIS A 197 -18.38 27.99 13.48
CA HIS A 197 -17.25 28.35 12.60
C HIS A 197 -16.33 29.40 13.25
N CYS A 198 -16.88 30.25 14.13
CA CYS A 198 -16.09 31.24 14.89
C CYS A 198 -15.11 30.58 15.87
N ASP A 199 -15.35 29.34 16.29
CA ASP A 199 -14.49 28.60 17.23
C ASP A 199 -13.37 27.82 16.52
N SER A 200 -13.14 28.05 15.22
CA SER A 200 -12.10 27.34 14.45
C SER A 200 -10.71 27.48 15.08
N ALA A 201 -10.35 28.67 15.55
CA ALA A 201 -9.07 28.92 16.23
C ALA A 201 -8.96 28.18 17.56
N LEU A 202 -10.04 28.11 18.34
CA LEU A 202 -10.08 27.34 19.59
C LEU A 202 -9.89 25.84 19.32
N ARG A 203 -10.59 25.30 18.31
CA ARG A 203 -10.43 23.91 17.89
C ARG A 203 -9.00 23.59 17.44
N GLN A 204 -8.38 24.47 16.65
CA GLN A 204 -6.99 24.33 16.24
C GLN A 204 -6.04 24.31 17.44
N ARG A 205 -6.26 25.18 18.43
CA ARG A 205 -5.45 25.26 19.65
C ARG A 205 -5.57 24.01 20.51
N ILE A 206 -6.78 23.46 20.68
CA ILE A 206 -7.01 22.18 21.38
C ILE A 206 -6.26 21.03 20.67
N LEU A 207 -6.39 20.92 19.34
CA LEU A 207 -5.70 19.88 18.56
C LEU A 207 -4.18 19.99 18.64
N ALA A 208 -3.64 21.21 18.62
CA ALA A 208 -2.20 21.45 18.77
C ALA A 208 -1.70 21.00 20.15
N LYS A 209 -2.42 21.35 21.22
CA LYS A 209 -2.10 20.94 22.60
C LYS A 209 -2.19 19.43 22.78
N LEU A 210 -3.26 18.80 22.28
CA LEU A 210 -3.39 17.34 22.31
C LEU A 210 -2.22 16.65 21.62
N THR A 211 -1.83 17.15 20.45
CA THR A 211 -0.70 16.58 19.68
C THR A 211 0.64 16.81 20.38
N ALA A 212 0.82 17.96 21.05
CA ALA A 212 2.07 18.28 21.75
C ALA A 212 2.23 17.52 23.08
N ASP A 213 1.17 17.45 23.88
CA ASP A 213 1.21 16.91 25.24
C ASP A 213 0.97 15.39 25.27
N GLY A 214 0.31 14.84 24.23
CA GLY A 214 0.09 13.41 24.08
C GLY A 214 -0.62 12.81 25.29
N ASP A 215 0.03 11.86 25.96
CA ASP A 215 -0.51 11.18 27.14
C ASP A 215 -0.49 12.04 28.42
N ASN A 216 0.32 13.10 28.44
CA ASN A 216 0.47 13.98 29.60
C ASN A 216 -0.54 15.12 29.63
N VAL A 217 -1.40 15.22 28.60
CA VAL A 217 -2.42 16.27 28.51
C VAL A 217 -3.33 16.26 29.74
N LYS A 218 -3.74 17.46 30.17
CA LYS A 218 -4.75 17.67 31.21
C LYS A 218 -5.84 18.56 30.67
N TYR A 219 -7.09 18.20 30.96
CA TYR A 219 -8.25 18.97 30.55
C TYR A 219 -8.18 20.43 31.04
N ASP A 220 -7.83 20.63 32.31
CA ASP A 220 -7.75 21.97 32.91
C ASP A 220 -6.70 22.84 32.23
N ASN A 221 -5.53 22.27 31.89
CA ASN A 221 -4.49 23.00 31.16
C ASN A 221 -4.98 23.50 29.78
N ILE A 222 -5.83 22.72 29.09
CA ILE A 222 -6.44 23.17 27.83
C ILE A 222 -7.45 24.30 28.10
N VAL A 223 -8.30 24.17 29.12
CA VAL A 223 -9.29 25.20 29.45
C VAL A 223 -8.61 26.52 29.81
N GLU A 224 -7.58 26.49 30.66
CA GLU A 224 -6.77 27.67 31.01
C GLU A 224 -6.15 28.31 29.77
N ASP A 225 -5.56 27.48 28.88
CA ASP A 225 -4.96 27.95 27.63
C ASP A 225 -5.97 28.62 26.68
N LEU A 226 -7.21 28.13 26.62
CA LEU A 226 -8.28 28.75 25.84
C LEU A 226 -8.78 30.05 26.49
N GLN A 227 -8.90 30.10 27.82
CA GLN A 227 -9.29 31.30 28.54
C GLN A 227 -8.28 32.43 28.37
N VAL A 228 -6.98 32.13 28.52
CA VAL A 228 -5.90 33.09 28.28
C VAL A 228 -5.97 33.62 26.84
N TYR A 229 -6.14 32.73 25.86
CA TYR A 229 -6.25 33.12 24.46
C TYR A 229 -7.42 34.07 24.18
N LEU A 230 -8.60 33.78 24.75
CA LEU A 230 -9.78 34.64 24.61
C LEU A 230 -9.58 36.01 25.25
N SER A 231 -8.94 36.07 26.43
CA SER A 231 -8.58 37.33 27.09
C SER A 231 -7.62 38.16 26.24
N THR A 232 -6.58 37.54 25.66
CA THR A 232 -5.64 38.23 24.76
C THR A 232 -6.33 38.78 23.52
N ILE A 233 -7.30 38.06 22.94
CA ILE A 233 -8.10 38.59 21.82
C ILE A 233 -8.92 39.80 22.24
N ALA A 234 -9.54 39.75 23.42
CA ALA A 234 -10.34 40.85 23.93
C ALA A 234 -9.48 42.11 24.14
N GLU A 235 -8.30 41.96 24.75
CA GLU A 235 -7.35 43.06 24.94
C GLU A 235 -6.87 43.66 23.61
N ALA A 236 -6.54 42.82 22.63
CA ALA A 236 -6.12 43.28 21.30
C ALA A 236 -7.19 44.13 20.62
N LYS A 237 -8.47 43.73 20.71
CA LYS A 237 -9.60 44.50 20.16
C LYS A 237 -9.76 45.87 20.81
N VAL A 238 -9.55 45.97 22.13
CA VAL A 238 -9.59 47.25 22.85
C VAL A 238 -8.48 48.17 22.35
N ILE A 239 -7.27 47.65 22.19
CA ILE A 239 -6.12 48.43 21.68
C ILE A 239 -6.38 48.93 20.24
N GLU A 240 -6.92 48.08 19.37
CA GLU A 240 -7.24 48.46 17.99
C GLU A 240 -8.35 49.50 17.91
N HIS A 241 -9.40 49.35 18.73
CA HIS A 241 -10.49 50.32 18.81
C HIS A 241 -9.97 51.70 19.25
N ASN A 242 -9.14 51.74 20.31
CA ASN A 242 -8.54 52.98 20.78
C ASN A 242 -7.66 53.65 19.72
N ARG A 243 -6.86 52.86 18.98
CA ARG A 243 -6.02 53.37 17.89
C ARG A 243 -6.85 53.94 16.73
N HIS A 244 -7.99 53.36 16.42
CA HIS A 244 -8.90 53.85 15.38
C HIS A 244 -9.55 55.19 15.79
N GLU A 245 -10.02 55.29 17.03
CA GLU A 245 -10.57 56.54 17.59
C GLU A 245 -9.54 57.67 17.62
N GLU A 246 -8.28 57.37 17.97
CA GLU A 246 -7.18 58.34 17.92
C GLU A 246 -6.95 58.88 16.51
N ARG A 247 -6.94 58.02 15.49
CA ARG A 247 -6.79 58.43 14.08
C ARG A 247 -7.92 59.35 13.61
N LEU A 248 -9.17 58.99 13.91
CA LEU A 248 -10.33 59.81 13.56
C LEU A 248 -10.30 61.18 14.25
N ARG A 249 -9.78 61.26 15.48
CA ARG A 249 -9.58 62.55 16.17
C ARG A 249 -8.49 63.37 15.49
N SER A 250 -7.37 62.76 15.10
CA SER A 250 -6.30 63.46 14.38
C SER A 250 -6.75 63.99 13.02
N GLU A 251 -7.58 63.26 12.27
CA GLU A 251 -8.10 63.68 10.96
C GLU A 251 -9.14 64.81 11.05
N LYS A 252 -9.88 64.93 12.16
CA LYS A 252 -10.85 66.03 12.36
C LYS A 252 -10.23 67.35 12.80
N VAL A 253 -8.97 67.32 13.25
CA VAL A 253 -8.24 68.49 13.78
C VAL A 253 -7.25 69.06 12.74
N ALA A 254 -7.01 68.33 11.64
CA ALA A 254 -6.26 68.78 10.47
C ALA A 254 -7.20 69.44 9.44
#